data_AF-A0A7X3KVH3-F1
#
_entry.id   AF-A0A7X3KVH3-F1
#
_cell.length_a   1.000
_cell.length_b   1.000
_cell.length_c   1.000
_cell.angle_alpha   90.00
_cell.angle_beta   90.00
_cell.angle_gamma   90.00
#
_symmetry.space_group_name_H-M   'P 1'
#
loop_
_entity.id
_entity.type
_entity.pdbx_description
1 polymer ?
#
loop_
_entity_poly.entity_id
_entity_poly.type
_entity_poly.pdbx_seq_one_letter_code
_entity_poly.pdbx_strand_id
1 'polypeptide(L)'
;MDRLAFDCNSVQTQIDSAKAVQRATGRYADPQWFARANSALRWMNRDRQRLQEHMGKLRKLEAAKAMASLDKLLIAALRERVTPEEFEACVALANLRQSAEAGGAA
;
A
#
# COMPACT_ATOMS: atom_id res chain seq x y z
N MET A 1 1.81 -7.86 11.27
CA MET A 1 1.62 -6.42 11.56
C MET A 1 1.11 -6.19 12.98
N ASP A 2 0.29 -7.10 13.51
CA ASP A 2 -0.44 -6.90 14.75
C ASP A 2 0.45 -6.73 15.99
N ARG A 3 1.59 -7.43 16.03
CA ARG A 3 2.57 -7.26 17.11
C ARG A 3 3.20 -5.86 17.13
N LEU A 4 3.68 -5.36 15.98
CA LEU A 4 4.23 -4.00 15.89
C LEU A 4 3.17 -2.92 16.19
N ALA A 5 1.93 -3.15 15.75
CA ALA A 5 0.80 -2.29 16.07
C ALA A 5 0.51 -2.24 17.57
N PHE A 6 0.49 -3.40 18.21
CA PHE A 6 0.30 -3.55 19.64
C PHE A 6 1.43 -2.86 20.42
N ASP A 7 2.68 -3.09 20.02
CA ASP A 7 3.85 -2.50 20.69
C ASP A 7 3.83 -0.96 20.57
N CYS A 8 3.51 -0.40 19.39
CA CYS A 8 3.31 1.04 19.21
C CYS A 8 2.25 1.58 20.17
N ASN A 9 1.09 0.92 20.23
CA ASN A 9 -0.01 1.34 21.10
C ASN A 9 0.38 1.26 22.58
N SER A 10 1.05 0.19 22.99
CA SER A 10 1.52 0.00 24.37
C SER A 10 2.46 1.13 24.80
N VAL A 11 3.47 1.46 23.98
CA VAL A 11 4.41 2.56 24.27
C VAL A 11 3.69 3.92 24.28
N GLN A 12 2.78 4.15 23.34
CA GLN A 12 1.96 5.37 23.29
C GLN A 12 1.12 5.53 24.57
N THR A 13 0.44 4.48 25.01
CA THR A 13 -0.35 4.49 26.25
C THR A 13 0.53 4.78 27.48
N GLN A 14 1.74 4.23 27.56
CA GLN A 14 2.67 4.53 28.65
C GLN A 14 3.09 6.01 28.66
N ILE A 15 3.40 6.57 27.49
CA ILE A 15 3.75 7.99 27.34
C ILE A 15 2.57 8.89 27.74
N ASP A 16 1.36 8.53 27.33
CA ASP A 16 0.16 9.31 27.63
C ASP A 16 -0.23 9.23 29.10
N SER A 17 -0.07 8.06 29.72
CA SER A 17 -0.21 7.88 31.17
C SER A 17 0.78 8.77 31.95
N ALA A 18 2.05 8.78 31.55
CA ALA A 18 3.06 9.66 32.15
C ALA A 18 2.71 11.15 32.01
N LYS A 19 2.22 11.58 30.84
CA LYS A 19 1.74 12.95 30.62
C LYS A 19 0.51 13.27 31.47
N ALA A 20 -0.40 12.31 31.66
CA ALA A 20 -1.58 12.49 32.51
C ALA A 20 -1.18 12.69 33.98
N VAL A 21 -0.26 11.86 34.49
CA VAL A 21 0.31 12.02 35.84
C VAL A 21 0.98 13.38 36.02
N GLN A 22 1.75 13.83 35.02
CA GLN A 22 2.37 15.14 35.02
C GLN A 22 1.33 16.27 35.14
N ARG A 23 0.25 16.23 34.34
CA ARG A 23 -0.83 17.24 34.42
C ARG A 23 -1.54 17.23 35.77
N ALA A 24 -1.74 16.06 36.36
CA ALA A 24 -2.46 15.91 37.62
C ALA A 24 -1.62 16.31 38.84
N THR A 25 -0.30 16.04 38.82
CA THR A 25 0.56 16.16 40.01
C THR A 25 1.70 17.17 39.87
N GLY A 26 1.92 17.72 38.67
CA GLY A 26 3.08 18.53 38.33
C GLY A 26 4.40 17.76 38.25
N ARG A 27 4.42 16.47 38.58
CA ARG A 27 5.64 15.65 38.58
C ARG A 27 5.95 15.11 37.19
N TYR A 28 7.13 15.41 36.70
CA TYR A 28 7.62 14.88 35.44
C TYR A 28 8.03 13.42 35.59
N ALA A 29 7.80 12.62 34.55
CA ALA A 29 8.43 11.32 34.43
C ALA A 29 9.94 11.47 34.22
N ASP A 30 10.69 10.40 34.45
CA ASP A 30 12.13 10.37 34.21
C ASP A 30 12.47 10.88 32.78
N PRO A 31 13.25 11.96 32.62
CA PRO A 31 13.52 12.56 31.32
C PRO A 31 14.21 11.60 30.35
N GLN A 32 15.10 10.74 30.85
CA GLN A 32 15.82 9.79 30.01
C GLN A 32 14.88 8.71 29.46
N TRP A 33 14.03 8.14 30.32
CA TRP A 33 12.98 7.22 29.92
C TRP A 33 12.02 7.86 28.91
N PHE A 34 11.56 9.09 29.16
CA PHE A 34 10.62 9.77 28.28
C PHE A 34 11.22 10.01 26.88
N ALA A 35 12.47 10.46 26.80
CA ALA A 35 13.18 10.64 25.54
C ALA A 35 13.37 9.31 24.78
N ARG A 36 13.75 8.23 25.48
CA ARG A 36 13.87 6.89 24.88
C ARG A 36 12.54 6.37 24.37
N ALA A 37 11.46 6.49 25.15
CA ALA A 37 10.12 6.02 24.77
C ALA A 37 9.61 6.75 23.52
N ASN A 38 9.74 8.08 23.46
CA ASN A 38 9.35 8.87 22.28
C ASN A 38 10.19 8.51 21.05
N SER A 39 11.50 8.29 21.24
CA SER A 39 12.38 7.89 20.13
C SER A 39 12.00 6.51 19.60
N ALA A 40 11.83 5.52 20.49
CA ALA A 40 11.39 4.17 20.12
C ALA A 40 10.07 4.21 19.33
N LEU A 41 9.06 4.92 19.86
CA LEU A 41 7.77 5.07 19.21
C LEU A 41 7.89 5.68 17.80
N ARG A 42 8.75 6.70 17.62
CA ARG A 42 8.99 7.31 16.32
C ARG A 42 9.52 6.29 15.30
N TRP A 43 10.54 5.52 15.68
CA TRP A 43 11.12 4.51 14.79
C TRP A 43 10.14 3.38 14.48
N MET A 44 9.40 2.90 15.49
CA MET A 44 8.39 1.86 15.31
C MET A 44 7.26 2.31 14.37
N ASN A 45 6.77 3.54 14.51
CA ASN A 45 5.77 4.10 13.61
C ASN A 45 6.30 4.25 12.18
N ARG A 46 7.55 4.68 12.02
CA ARG A 46 8.19 4.75 10.71
C ARG A 46 8.29 3.37 10.05
N ASP A 47 8.68 2.35 10.80
CA ASP A 47 8.81 1.00 10.26
C ASP A 47 7.44 0.39 9.95
N ARG A 48 6.43 0.67 10.79
CA ARG A 48 5.03 0.32 10.50
C ARG A 48 4.56 0.95 9.19
N GLN A 49 4.81 2.24 8.99
CA GLN A 49 4.43 2.95 7.76
C GLN A 49 5.10 2.33 6.53
N ARG A 50 6.42 2.09 6.60
CA ARG A 50 7.18 1.44 5.53
C ARG A 50 6.61 0.07 5.16
N LEU A 51 6.26 -0.74 6.16
CA LEU A 51 5.64 -2.04 5.94
C LEU A 51 4.27 -1.92 5.28
N GLN A 52 3.44 -0.97 5.71
CA GLN A 52 2.13 -0.74 5.11
C GLN A 52 2.22 -0.32 3.64
N GLU A 53 3.14 0.59 3.31
CA GLU A 53 3.40 1.01 1.93
C GLU A 53 3.91 -0.15 1.08
N HIS A 54 4.87 -0.92 1.58
CA HIS A 54 5.42 -2.07 0.88
C HIS A 54 4.33 -3.12 0.61
N MET A 55 3.54 -3.47 1.61
CA MET A 55 2.41 -4.40 1.45
C MET A 55 1.36 -3.85 0.47
N GLY A 56 1.09 -2.54 0.50
CA GLY A 56 0.22 -1.89 -0.47
C GLY A 56 0.73 -2.02 -1.90
N LYS A 57 2.04 -1.82 -2.12
CA LYS A 57 2.68 -2.02 -3.44
C LYS A 57 2.55 -3.47 -3.91
N LEU A 58 2.83 -4.45 -3.04
CA LEU A 58 2.71 -5.86 -3.37
C LEU A 58 1.29 -6.25 -3.79
N ARG A 59 0.27 -5.80 -3.03
CA ARG A 59 -1.14 -6.07 -3.39
C ARG A 59 -1.53 -5.48 -4.75
N LYS A 60 -1.08 -4.26 -5.05
CA LYS A 60 -1.32 -3.63 -6.35
C LYS A 60 -0.66 -4.40 -7.49
N LEU A 61 0.59 -4.84 -7.29
CA LEU A 61 1.31 -5.66 -8.27
C LEU A 61 0.63 -7.01 -8.50
N GLU A 62 0.16 -7.65 -7.43
CA GLU A 62 -0.56 -8.92 -7.51
C GLU A 62 -1.89 -8.78 -8.25
N ALA A 63 -2.67 -7.73 -7.94
CA ALA A 63 -3.91 -7.43 -8.66
C ALA A 63 -3.65 -7.16 -10.16
N ALA A 64 -2.61 -6.39 -10.49
CA ALA A 64 -2.22 -6.12 -11.87
C ALA A 64 -1.81 -7.41 -12.61
N LYS A 65 -1.06 -8.31 -11.93
CA LYS A 65 -0.70 -9.62 -12.49
C LYS A 65 -1.93 -10.50 -12.71
N ALA A 66 -2.89 -10.49 -11.79
CA ALA A 66 -4.13 -11.25 -11.92
C ALA A 66 -4.96 -10.76 -13.12
N MET A 67 -5.11 -9.44 -13.29
CA MET A 67 -5.77 -8.85 -14.46
C MET A 67 -5.04 -9.20 -15.76
N ALA A 68 -3.72 -9.02 -15.82
CA ALA A 68 -2.94 -9.39 -16.99
C ALA A 68 -3.03 -10.89 -17.32
N SER A 69 -3.17 -11.75 -16.31
CA SER A 69 -3.41 -13.18 -16.51
C SER A 69 -4.80 -13.45 -17.08
N LEU A 70 -5.84 -12.77 -16.58
CA LEU A 70 -7.20 -12.87 -17.10
C LEU A 70 -7.28 -12.41 -18.55
N ASP A 71 -6.66 -11.27 -18.89
CA ASP A 71 -6.64 -10.73 -20.26
C ASP A 71 -6.00 -11.73 -21.23
N LYS A 72 -4.90 -12.38 -20.83
CA LYS A 72 -4.26 -13.43 -21.64
C LYS A 72 -5.19 -14.60 -21.91
N LEU A 73 -5.89 -15.08 -20.87
CA LEU A 73 -6.85 -16.19 -21.01
C LEU A 73 -8.05 -15.79 -21.86
N LEU A 74 -8.54 -14.57 -21.69
CA LEU A 74 -9.64 -14.02 -22.49
C LEU A 74 -9.24 -13.93 -23.98
N ILE A 75 -8.05 -13.41 -24.29
CA ILE A 75 -7.55 -13.35 -25.67
C ILE A 75 -7.44 -14.75 -26.27
N ALA A 76 -6.93 -15.73 -25.51
CA ALA A 76 -6.86 -17.12 -25.97
C ALA A 76 -8.26 -17.69 -26.27
N ALA A 77 -9.21 -17.51 -25.35
CA ALA A 77 -10.58 -17.97 -25.53
C ALA A 77 -11.30 -17.28 -26.72
N LEU A 78 -11.02 -16.00 -26.95
CA LEU A 78 -11.56 -15.27 -28.10
C LEU A 78 -10.98 -15.80 -29.41
N ARG A 79 -9.67 -16.05 -29.47
CA ARG A 79 -9.02 -16.65 -30.67
C ARG A 79 -9.61 -17.99 -31.08
N GLU A 80 -10.13 -18.77 -30.14
CA GLU A 80 -10.81 -20.03 -30.44
C GLU A 80 -12.25 -19.85 -30.97
N ARG A 81 -12.84 -18.66 -30.79
CA ARG A 81 -14.26 -18.37 -31.09
C ARG A 81 -14.46 -17.52 -32.35
N VAL A 82 -13.55 -16.60 -32.65
CA VAL A 82 -13.64 -15.69 -33.80
C VAL A 82 -12.75 -16.15 -34.95
N THR A 83 -13.09 -15.70 -36.17
CA THR A 83 -12.21 -15.95 -37.32
C THR A 83 -10.92 -15.14 -37.18
N PRO A 84 -9.82 -15.55 -37.85
CA PRO A 84 -8.57 -14.81 -37.83
C PRO A 84 -8.73 -13.35 -38.31
N GLU A 85 -9.56 -13.14 -39.33
CA GLU A 85 -9.81 -11.81 -39.92
C GLU A 85 -10.52 -10.87 -38.93
N GLU A 86 -11.53 -11.37 -38.21
CA GLU A 86 -12.24 -10.61 -37.19
C GLU A 86 -11.32 -10.27 -36.02
N PHE A 87 -10.47 -11.22 -35.60
CA PHE A 87 -9.51 -11.00 -34.53
C PHE A 87 -8.48 -9.90 -34.90
N GLU A 88 -7.91 -9.95 -36.11
CA GLU A 88 -6.96 -8.94 -36.59
C GLU A 88 -7.62 -7.55 -36.73
N ALA A 89 -8.87 -7.48 -37.19
CA ALA A 89 -9.62 -6.22 -37.23
C ALA A 89 -9.80 -5.61 -35.84
N CYS A 90 -10.09 -6.44 -34.83
CA CYS A 90 -10.16 -6.01 -33.43
C CYS A 90 -8.82 -5.49 -32.91
N VAL A 91 -7.71 -6.16 -33.23
CA VAL A 91 -6.35 -5.71 -32.85
C VAL A 91 -6.01 -4.38 -33.50
N ALA A 92 -6.28 -4.22 -34.79
CA ALA A 92 -6.07 -2.96 -35.52
C ALA A 92 -6.86 -1.80 -34.89
N LEU A 93 -8.12 -2.03 -34.53
CA LEU A 93 -8.95 -1.04 -33.84
C LEU A 93 -8.40 -0.68 -32.45
N ALA A 94 -7.94 -1.65 -31.68
CA ALA A 94 -7.35 -1.42 -30.35
C ALA A 94 -6.08 -0.57 -30.44
N ASN A 95 -5.19 -0.87 -31.40
CA ASN A 95 -3.95 -0.10 -31.64
C ASN A 95 -4.24 1.36 -32.05
N LEU A 96 -5.26 1.57 -32.88
CA LEU A 96 -5.69 2.91 -33.29
C LEU A 96 -6.15 3.73 -32.08
N ARG A 97 -6.95 3.13 -31.20
CA ARG A 97 -7.43 3.79 -29.96
C ARG A 97 -6.30 4.08 -29.00
N GLN A 98 -5.38 3.14 -28.79
CA GLN A 98 -4.22 3.35 -27.92
C GLN A 98 -3.34 4.51 -28.41
N SER A 99 -3.12 4.59 -29.72
CA SER A 99 -2.35 5.69 -30.33
C SER A 99 -3.05 7.04 -30.15
N ALA A 100 -4.38 7.08 -30.24
CA ALA A 100 -5.18 8.28 -30.04
C ALA A 100 -5.15 8.76 -28.58
N GLU A 101 -5.24 7.85 -27.62
CA GLU A 101 -5.14 8.17 -26.19
C GLU A 101 -3.73 8.65 -25.80
N ALA A 102 -2.69 8.06 -26.38
CA ALA A 102 -1.31 8.49 -26.15
C ALA A 102 -0.98 9.86 -26.77
N GLY A 103 -1.63 10.21 -27.89
CA GLY A 103 -1.46 11.51 -28.57
C GLY A 103 -2.26 12.66 -27.95
N GLY A 104 -3.31 12.39 -27.17
CA GLY A 104 -4.14 13.39 -26.50
C GLY A 104 -3.65 13.84 -25.10
N ALA A 105 -2.53 13.28 -24.62
CA ALA A 105 -1.95 13.58 -23.31
C ALA A 105 -0.73 14.54 -23.37
N ALA A 106 -0.50 15.18 -24.53
CA ALA A 106 0.54 16.20 -24.76
C ALA A 106 -0.10 17.58 -24.91
#